data_AF-A0A7Y3P1G3-F1
#
_entry.id   AF-A0A7Y3P1G3-F1
#
_cell.length_a   1.000
_cell.length_b   1.000
_cell.length_c   1.000
_cell.angle_alpha   90.00
_cell.angle_beta   90.00
_cell.angle_gamma   90.00
#
_symmetry.space_group_name_H-M   'P 1'
#
loop_
_entity.id
_entity.type
_entity.pdbx_description
1 polymer ?
#
loop_
_entity_poly.entity_id
_entity_poly.type
_entity_poly.pdbx_seq_one_letter_code
_entity_poly.pdbx_strand_id
1 'polypeptide(L)'
;MRNAITVLLIIAAAFGACAQNTSADAAKPAAPDTIYFVNGDQIAAYVIDTSGDKITFEKQTSKKHKKIETDMENVFSIRYGSTGKEIMVYNYDTLIGNDYTVADARLFIAGERDAQRGYHCRGLSAAAFAIGVASGITGASLFVLLPPYVFTGIVNHTRVHVRHKSVTQLDNATRDPYLYGYAEVARRKRTLRTLLWGGTGVAIGFVLHFATGLNK
;
A
#
# COMPACT_ATOMS: atom_id res chain seq x y z
N MET A 1 43.94 40.55 59.99
CA MET A 1 43.65 40.48 58.54
C MET A 1 44.27 39.20 57.97
N ARG A 2 43.64 38.06 58.22
CA ARG A 2 43.96 36.73 57.65
C ARG A 2 42.57 36.17 57.35
N ASN A 3 42.21 36.00 56.08
CA ASN A 3 41.05 35.24 55.55
C ASN A 3 40.61 35.78 54.17
N ALA A 4 41.56 35.96 53.24
CA ALA A 4 41.20 36.31 51.84
C ALA A 4 41.92 35.43 50.79
N ILE A 5 42.69 34.41 51.20
CA ILE A 5 43.55 33.64 50.28
C ILE A 5 43.09 32.18 50.12
N THR A 6 42.10 31.72 50.89
CA THR A 6 41.70 30.29 50.91
C THR A 6 40.40 29.98 50.17
N VAL A 7 40.02 30.76 49.15
CA VAL A 7 38.79 30.51 48.35
C VAL A 7 39.09 30.32 46.86
N LEU A 8 40.32 30.53 46.41
CA LEU A 8 40.64 30.57 44.97
C LEU A 8 41.17 29.25 44.38
N LEU A 9 40.77 28.10 44.89
CA LEU A 9 41.34 26.79 44.46
C LEU A 9 40.33 25.64 44.34
N ILE A 10 39.05 25.93 44.01
CA ILE A 10 38.04 24.88 43.75
C ILE A 10 37.20 25.16 42.47
N ILE A 11 37.78 25.79 41.43
CA ILE A 11 37.08 25.96 40.13
C ILE A 11 37.95 25.49 38.95
N ALA A 12 38.75 24.44 39.13
CA ALA A 12 39.63 23.92 38.07
C ALA A 12 39.55 22.39 37.91
N ALA A 13 38.39 21.78 38.14
CA ALA A 13 38.19 20.35 37.91
C ALA A 13 36.74 20.03 37.51
N ALA A 14 36.29 20.55 36.35
CA ALA A 14 35.06 20.07 35.71
C ALA A 14 35.01 20.30 34.18
N PHE A 15 36.13 20.63 33.54
CA PHE A 15 36.21 20.69 32.07
C PHE A 15 37.00 19.48 31.55
N GLY A 16 36.43 18.30 31.76
CA GLY A 16 36.90 17.05 31.20
C GLY A 16 35.74 16.34 30.53
N ALA A 17 35.84 16.23 29.20
CA ALA A 17 35.11 15.29 28.33
C ALA A 17 33.58 15.42 28.26
N CYS A 18 33.10 16.06 27.19
CA CYS A 18 31.99 15.52 26.39
C CYS A 18 32.08 16.08 24.96
N ALA A 19 33.07 15.59 24.22
CA ALA A 19 32.95 15.45 22.78
C ALA A 19 32.19 14.14 22.54
N GLN A 20 30.89 14.22 22.23
CA GLN A 20 30.12 13.08 21.69
C GLN A 20 29.12 13.59 20.66
N ASN A 21 29.59 13.60 19.41
CA ASN A 21 28.90 13.15 18.20
C ASN A 21 27.50 12.60 18.48
N THR A 22 26.46 13.37 18.17
CA THR A 22 25.07 12.90 18.14
C THR A 22 24.68 12.60 16.69
N SER A 23 25.19 11.50 16.19
CA SER A 23 24.61 10.78 15.06
C SER A 23 24.37 9.35 15.54
N ALA A 24 23.10 9.03 15.81
CA ALA A 24 22.50 7.74 16.19
C ALA A 24 21.65 7.85 17.46
N ASP A 25 20.47 7.23 17.38
CA ASP A 25 19.43 7.04 18.40
C ASP A 25 18.51 8.23 18.67
N ALA A 26 17.70 8.56 17.67
CA ALA A 26 16.38 9.16 17.92
C ALA A 26 15.58 8.22 18.85
N ALA A 27 15.36 8.66 20.09
CA ALA A 27 14.65 7.90 21.11
C ALA A 27 13.29 7.41 20.56
N LYS A 28 13.05 6.10 20.66
CA LYS A 28 11.81 5.46 20.21
C LYS A 28 10.59 6.21 20.78
N PRO A 29 9.73 6.84 19.96
CA PRO A 29 8.59 7.59 20.48
C PRO A 29 7.62 6.66 21.23
N ALA A 30 6.92 7.20 22.23
CA ALA A 30 6.05 6.43 23.13
C ALA A 30 4.83 5.78 22.42
N ALA A 31 4.48 6.28 21.22
CA ALA A 31 3.45 5.73 20.36
C ALA A 31 4.02 5.51 18.94
N PRO A 32 3.60 4.45 18.23
CA PRO A 32 4.04 4.21 16.86
C PRO A 32 3.52 5.30 15.92
N ASP A 33 4.35 5.73 14.98
CA ASP A 33 3.99 6.69 13.94
C ASP A 33 3.17 5.98 12.86
N THR A 34 2.31 6.71 12.16
CA THR A 34 1.55 6.19 11.02
C THR A 34 2.09 6.77 9.73
N ILE A 35 2.61 5.89 8.88
CA ILE A 35 3.12 6.24 7.55
C ILE A 35 2.02 5.93 6.54
N TYR A 36 1.64 6.95 5.77
CA TYR A 36 0.72 6.83 4.64
C TYR A 36 1.53 6.73 3.36
N PHE A 37 1.28 5.69 2.57
CA PHE A 37 1.92 5.49 1.28
C PHE A 37 1.03 6.04 0.15
N VAL A 38 1.67 6.36 -0.98
CA VAL A 38 0.97 6.84 -2.20
C VAL A 38 0.04 5.77 -2.78
N ASN A 39 0.29 4.49 -2.50
CA ASN A 39 -0.53 3.36 -2.99
C ASN A 39 -1.77 3.04 -2.13
N GLY A 40 -2.11 3.89 -1.14
CA GLY A 40 -3.22 3.65 -0.22
C GLY A 40 -2.87 2.87 1.06
N ASP A 41 -1.70 2.23 1.13
CA ASP A 41 -1.29 1.46 2.31
C ASP A 41 -0.99 2.36 3.52
N GLN A 42 -1.13 1.78 4.71
CA GLN A 42 -0.79 2.43 5.97
C GLN A 42 0.00 1.48 6.85
N ILE A 43 1.10 1.95 7.42
CA ILE A 43 1.91 1.17 8.35
C ILE A 43 2.11 1.95 9.64
N ALA A 44 1.84 1.30 10.78
CA ALA A 44 2.25 1.77 12.09
C ALA A 44 3.70 1.32 12.35
N ALA A 45 4.66 2.24 12.37
CA ALA A 45 6.08 1.99 12.53
C ALA A 45 6.78 3.17 13.22
N TYR A 46 7.99 2.94 13.72
CA TYR A 46 8.83 4.00 14.29
C TYR A 46 9.78 4.53 13.22
N VAL A 47 9.75 5.84 12.93
CA VAL A 47 10.69 6.45 11.98
C VAL A 47 12.04 6.59 12.67
N ILE A 48 13.08 5.94 12.14
CA ILE A 48 14.43 5.99 12.71
C ILE A 48 15.23 7.10 12.07
N ASP A 49 15.17 7.18 10.74
CA ASP A 49 15.95 8.13 9.96
C ASP A 49 15.17 8.60 8.72
N THR A 50 15.32 9.89 8.43
CA THR A 50 14.76 10.60 7.28
C THR A 50 15.91 11.36 6.61
N SER A 51 17.01 10.66 6.32
CA SER A 51 18.20 11.23 5.70
C SER A 51 18.29 10.79 4.23
N GLY A 52 18.29 11.76 3.32
CA GLY A 52 18.41 11.53 1.87
C GLY A 52 17.08 11.20 1.17
N ASP A 53 17.15 10.38 0.11
CA ASP A 53 15.99 9.98 -0.71
C ASP A 53 15.21 8.78 -0.14
N LYS A 54 15.61 8.28 1.04
CA LYS A 54 15.04 7.08 1.66
C LYS A 54 14.59 7.35 3.09
N ILE A 55 13.48 6.72 3.47
CA ILE A 55 12.96 6.72 4.82
C ILE A 55 13.14 5.31 5.39
N THR A 56 13.83 5.21 6.52
CA THR A 56 14.00 3.94 7.24
C THR A 56 13.07 3.92 8.43
N PHE A 57 12.17 2.94 8.45
CA PHE A 57 11.24 2.76 9.55
C PHE A 57 11.31 1.33 10.11
N GLU A 58 11.07 1.25 11.41
CA GLU A 58 11.09 -0.01 12.15
C GLU A 58 9.67 -0.47 12.44
N LYS A 59 9.30 -1.60 11.82
CA LYS A 59 8.03 -2.25 12.10
C LYS A 59 8.23 -3.27 13.22
N GLN A 60 7.57 -3.05 14.36
CA GLN A 60 7.47 -4.08 15.40
C GLN A 60 6.46 -5.14 14.96
N THR A 61 6.96 -6.29 14.50
CA THR A 61 6.11 -7.46 14.22
C THR A 61 6.29 -8.48 15.32
N SER A 62 5.39 -8.45 16.30
CA SER A 62 5.25 -9.37 17.45
C SER A 62 6.51 -9.56 18.33
N LYS A 63 7.58 -10.16 17.81
CA LYS A 63 8.86 -10.42 18.52
C LYS A 63 10.11 -10.03 17.73
N LYS A 64 9.98 -9.55 16.48
CA LYS A 64 11.12 -9.16 15.63
C LYS A 64 10.96 -7.72 15.15
N HIS A 65 12.05 -6.99 15.22
CA HIS A 65 12.19 -5.65 14.67
C HIS A 65 12.66 -5.81 13.22
N LYS A 66 11.78 -5.51 12.26
CA LYS A 66 12.15 -5.52 10.84
C LYS A 66 12.37 -4.07 10.41
N LYS A 67 13.60 -3.73 10.07
CA LYS A 67 13.94 -2.48 9.38
C LYS A 67 13.46 -2.62 7.93
N ILE A 68 12.67 -1.65 7.50
CA ILE A 68 12.18 -1.54 6.12
C ILE A 68 12.64 -0.17 5.64
N GLU A 69 13.33 -0.18 4.51
CA GLU A 69 13.71 1.03 3.79
C GLU A 69 12.69 1.23 2.67
N THR A 70 12.22 2.46 2.49
CA THR A 70 11.36 2.81 1.36
C THR A 70 11.77 4.17 0.83
N ASP A 71 11.70 4.34 -0.47
CA ASP A 71 12.02 5.60 -1.13
C ASP A 71 10.97 6.66 -0.79
N MET A 72 11.42 7.90 -0.65
CA MET A 72 10.60 9.00 -0.17
C MET A 72 9.45 9.34 -1.15
N GLU A 73 9.65 9.06 -2.44
CA GLU A 73 8.64 9.16 -3.50
C GLU A 73 7.39 8.29 -3.26
N ASN A 74 7.53 7.17 -2.54
CA ASN A 74 6.44 6.25 -2.25
C ASN A 74 5.66 6.64 -0.99
N VAL A 75 6.14 7.64 -0.24
CA VAL A 75 5.54 8.10 1.01
C VAL A 75 4.72 9.36 0.76
N PHE A 76 3.44 9.30 1.15
CA PHE A 76 2.52 10.42 1.01
C PHE A 76 2.65 11.40 2.18
N SER A 77 2.45 10.89 3.40
CA SER A 77 2.55 11.68 4.63
C SER A 77 2.95 10.81 5.81
N ILE A 78 3.57 11.45 6.79
CA ILE A 78 3.96 10.82 8.06
C ILE A 78 3.20 11.53 9.18
N ARG A 79 2.45 10.76 9.96
CA ARG A 79 1.77 11.25 11.14
C ARG A 79 2.47 10.72 12.38
N TYR A 80 3.13 11.62 13.11
CA TYR A 80 3.87 11.25 14.32
C TYR A 80 2.90 10.94 15.45
N GLY A 81 3.03 9.76 16.05
CA GLY A 81 2.14 9.30 17.12
C GLY A 81 2.31 10.09 18.42
N SER A 82 3.51 10.63 18.66
CA SER A 82 3.85 11.40 19.86
C SER A 82 3.26 12.81 19.87
N THR A 83 3.26 13.50 18.73
CA THR A 83 2.84 14.91 18.62
C THR A 83 1.49 15.06 17.91
N GLY A 84 1.04 14.03 17.17
CA GLY A 84 -0.14 14.10 16.30
C GLY A 84 0.04 14.96 15.05
N LYS A 85 1.21 15.61 14.88
CA LYS A 85 1.56 16.43 13.72
C LYS A 85 1.74 15.56 12.48
N GLU A 86 1.11 15.97 11.38
CA GLU A 86 1.26 15.36 10.07
C GLU A 86 2.27 16.17 9.25
N ILE A 87 3.31 15.51 8.74
CA ILE A 87 4.27 16.09 7.79
C ILE A 87 3.93 15.54 6.39
N MET A 88 3.68 16.44 5.45
CA MET A 88 3.50 16.10 4.04
C MET A 88 4.87 15.85 3.42
N VAL A 89 5.04 14.67 2.82
CA VAL A 89 6.24 14.30 2.05
C VAL A 89 5.97 14.49 0.56
N TYR A 90 4.75 14.16 0.13
CA TYR A 90 4.29 14.35 -1.23
C TYR A 90 4.25 15.82 -1.64
N ASN A 91 4.79 16.11 -2.82
CA ASN A 91 4.71 17.41 -3.47
C ASN A 91 4.17 17.25 -4.90
N TYR A 92 3.37 18.22 -5.34
CA TYR A 92 2.86 18.30 -6.70
C TYR A 92 3.99 18.72 -7.63
N ASP A 93 4.41 17.79 -8.50
CA ASP A 93 5.41 18.01 -9.52
C ASP A 93 5.16 17.11 -10.73
N THR A 94 4.72 17.72 -11.82
CA THR A 94 4.44 17.02 -13.07
C THR A 94 5.68 16.45 -13.75
N LEU A 95 6.89 16.94 -13.42
CA LEU A 95 8.14 16.41 -13.96
C LEU A 95 8.49 15.02 -13.39
N ILE A 96 8.01 14.74 -12.18
CA ILE A 96 8.24 13.48 -11.44
C ILE A 96 7.03 12.52 -11.60
N GLY A 97 5.99 12.93 -12.36
CA GLY A 97 4.76 12.15 -12.54
C GLY A 97 3.74 12.32 -11.41
N ASN A 98 3.90 13.34 -10.57
CA ASN A 98 2.95 13.71 -9.53
C ASN A 98 1.92 14.70 -10.09
N ASP A 99 0.90 14.17 -10.75
CA ASP A 99 -0.10 14.96 -11.48
C ASP A 99 -1.27 15.48 -10.61
N TYR A 100 -1.32 15.12 -9.33
CA TYR A 100 -2.40 15.48 -8.42
C TYR A 100 -1.95 16.51 -7.38
N THR A 101 -2.81 17.50 -7.09
CA THR A 101 -2.57 18.38 -5.93
C THR A 101 -2.59 17.56 -4.64
N VAL A 102 -1.97 18.04 -3.56
CA VAL A 102 -1.93 17.32 -2.27
C VAL A 102 -3.35 16.96 -1.77
N ALA A 103 -4.33 17.84 -1.99
CA ALA A 103 -5.72 17.59 -1.62
C ALA A 103 -6.37 16.50 -2.48
N ASP A 104 -6.13 16.52 -3.79
CA ASP A 104 -6.67 15.54 -4.74
C ASP A 104 -5.99 14.18 -4.58
N ALA A 105 -4.68 14.15 -4.37
CA ALA A 105 -3.90 12.95 -4.08
C ALA A 105 -4.43 12.27 -2.80
N ARG A 106 -4.73 13.04 -1.75
CA ARG A 106 -5.33 12.51 -0.52
C ARG A 106 -6.66 11.79 -0.79
N LEU A 107 -7.50 12.36 -1.65
CA LEU A 107 -8.78 11.77 -2.05
C LEU A 107 -8.57 10.51 -2.91
N PHE A 108 -7.64 10.56 -3.86
CA PHE A 108 -7.28 9.43 -4.70
C PHE A 108 -6.83 8.23 -3.87
N ILE A 109 -5.85 8.45 -2.97
CA ILE A 109 -5.31 7.46 -2.04
C ILE A 109 -6.41 6.90 -1.11
N ALA A 110 -7.35 7.75 -0.67
CA ALA A 110 -8.48 7.29 0.12
C ALA A 110 -9.41 6.36 -0.68
N GLY A 111 -9.66 6.68 -1.96
CA GLY A 111 -10.42 5.83 -2.87
C GLY A 111 -9.75 4.48 -3.12
N GLU A 112 -8.45 4.48 -3.36
CA GLU A 112 -7.66 3.25 -3.52
C GLU A 112 -7.76 2.34 -2.29
N ARG A 113 -7.59 2.92 -1.10
CA ARG A 113 -7.65 2.20 0.18
C ARG A 113 -9.02 1.58 0.44
N ASP A 114 -10.08 2.33 0.17
CA ASP A 114 -11.46 1.84 0.32
C ASP A 114 -11.74 0.70 -0.67
N ALA A 115 -11.26 0.80 -1.91
CA ALA A 115 -11.31 -0.29 -2.89
C ALA A 115 -10.47 -1.51 -2.46
N GLN A 116 -9.30 -1.29 -1.85
CA GLN A 116 -8.45 -2.35 -1.32
C GLN A 116 -9.15 -3.16 -0.21
N ARG A 117 -9.94 -2.50 0.64
CA ARG A 117 -10.65 -3.18 1.74
C ARG A 117 -11.99 -3.77 1.32
N GLY A 118 -12.78 -3.02 0.54
CA GLY A 118 -14.19 -3.35 0.31
C GLY A 118 -14.53 -3.95 -1.06
N TYR A 119 -13.66 -3.86 -2.07
CA TYR A 119 -14.02 -4.30 -3.42
C TYR A 119 -13.97 -5.82 -3.60
N HIS A 120 -15.12 -6.40 -3.97
CA HIS A 120 -15.24 -7.81 -4.35
C HIS A 120 -16.05 -8.02 -5.64
N CYS A 121 -15.52 -8.85 -6.54
CA CYS A 121 -16.09 -9.17 -7.86
C CYS A 121 -16.58 -10.64 -7.97
N ARG A 122 -17.30 -11.14 -6.96
CA ARG A 122 -17.72 -12.56 -6.88
C ARG A 122 -18.48 -13.06 -8.11
N GLY A 123 -19.44 -12.28 -8.62
CA GLY A 123 -20.24 -12.66 -9.78
C GLY A 123 -19.41 -12.81 -11.07
N LEU A 124 -18.52 -11.86 -11.32
CA LEU A 124 -17.61 -11.91 -12.48
C LEU A 124 -16.59 -13.05 -12.36
N SER A 125 -16.10 -13.32 -11.14
CA SER A 125 -15.24 -14.48 -10.89
C SER A 125 -15.95 -15.81 -11.17
N ALA A 126 -17.21 -15.95 -10.75
CA ALA A 126 -18.01 -17.16 -11.04
C ALA A 126 -18.28 -17.32 -12.55
N ALA A 127 -18.59 -16.23 -13.25
CA ALA A 127 -18.76 -16.24 -14.70
C ALA A 127 -17.45 -16.63 -15.42
N ALA A 128 -16.32 -16.05 -15.03
CA ALA A 128 -15.01 -16.40 -15.57
C ALA A 128 -14.67 -17.87 -15.34
N PHE A 129 -14.97 -18.40 -14.15
CA PHE A 129 -14.80 -19.81 -13.83
C PHE A 129 -15.65 -20.71 -14.72
N ALA A 130 -16.95 -20.41 -14.87
CA ALA A 130 -17.85 -21.17 -15.73
C ALA A 130 -17.40 -21.18 -17.20
N ILE A 131 -16.97 -20.02 -17.72
CA ILE A 131 -16.40 -19.90 -19.07
C ILE A 131 -15.12 -20.73 -19.20
N GLY A 132 -14.25 -20.69 -18.18
CA GLY A 132 -13.03 -21.50 -18.15
C GLY A 132 -13.29 -23.00 -18.12
N VAL A 133 -14.25 -23.46 -17.31
CA VAL A 133 -14.63 -24.89 -17.29
C VAL A 133 -15.21 -25.31 -18.64
N ALA A 134 -16.11 -24.49 -19.21
CA ALA A 134 -16.70 -24.76 -20.52
C ALA A 134 -15.63 -24.84 -21.62
N SER A 135 -14.66 -23.92 -21.63
CA SER A 135 -13.56 -23.99 -22.60
C SER A 135 -12.65 -25.20 -22.35
N GLY A 136 -12.33 -25.51 -21.10
CA GLY A 136 -11.51 -26.67 -20.72
C GLY A 136 -12.09 -28.01 -21.16
N ILE A 137 -13.42 -28.14 -21.19
CA ILE A 137 -14.10 -29.35 -21.66
C ILE A 137 -13.98 -29.52 -23.19
N THR A 138 -13.78 -28.46 -23.96
CA THR A 138 -13.79 -28.52 -25.43
C THR A 138 -12.51 -29.06 -26.09
N GLY A 139 -11.45 -29.38 -25.33
CA GLY A 139 -10.31 -30.16 -25.83
C GLY A 139 -8.92 -29.65 -25.43
N ALA A 140 -7.88 -30.11 -26.14
CA ALA A 140 -6.47 -29.93 -25.79
C ALA A 140 -5.71 -28.89 -26.64
N SER A 141 -6.42 -27.97 -27.29
CA SER A 141 -5.78 -26.91 -28.10
C SER A 141 -5.47 -25.67 -27.26
N LEU A 142 -4.41 -24.92 -27.62
CA LEU A 142 -4.05 -23.66 -26.97
C LEU A 142 -5.18 -22.61 -27.03
N PHE A 143 -6.15 -22.77 -27.95
CA PHE A 143 -7.32 -21.91 -28.07
C PHE A 143 -8.26 -21.99 -26.86
N VAL A 144 -8.17 -23.02 -26.03
CA VAL A 144 -8.95 -23.17 -24.79
C VAL A 144 -8.67 -22.10 -23.75
N LEU A 145 -7.50 -21.48 -23.83
CA LEU A 145 -7.12 -20.37 -22.97
C LEU A 145 -7.77 -19.05 -23.40
N LEU A 146 -8.11 -18.87 -24.67
CA LEU A 146 -8.64 -17.60 -25.19
C LEU A 146 -9.94 -17.14 -24.52
N PRO A 147 -10.97 -17.98 -24.28
CA PRO A 147 -12.24 -17.50 -23.76
C PRO A 147 -12.14 -16.79 -22.40
N PRO A 148 -11.39 -17.30 -21.40
CA PRO A 148 -11.08 -16.53 -20.20
C PRO A 148 -10.40 -15.18 -20.47
N TYR A 149 -9.40 -15.11 -21.36
CA TYR A 149 -8.70 -13.86 -21.66
C TYR A 149 -9.62 -12.84 -22.35
N VAL A 150 -10.37 -13.26 -23.37
CA VAL A 150 -11.34 -12.40 -24.07
C VAL A 150 -12.41 -11.89 -23.10
N PHE A 151 -12.93 -12.76 -22.22
CA PHE A 151 -13.88 -12.37 -21.20
C PHE A 151 -13.31 -11.31 -20.25
N THR A 152 -12.06 -11.48 -19.79
CA THR A 152 -11.41 -10.46 -18.94
C THR A 152 -11.27 -9.11 -19.65
N GLY A 153 -10.92 -9.11 -20.94
CA GLY A 153 -10.84 -7.89 -21.75
C GLY A 153 -12.17 -7.13 -21.83
N ILE A 154 -13.26 -7.84 -22.12
CA ILE A 154 -14.61 -7.24 -22.18
C ILE A 154 -15.02 -6.68 -20.82
N VAL A 155 -14.79 -7.47 -19.76
CA VAL A 155 -15.17 -7.10 -18.39
C VAL A 155 -14.35 -5.92 -17.85
N ASN A 156 -13.11 -5.74 -18.29
CA ASN A 156 -12.27 -4.62 -17.90
C ASN A 156 -12.78 -3.28 -18.47
N HIS A 157 -13.43 -3.29 -19.65
CA HIS A 157 -14.02 -2.09 -20.23
C HIS A 157 -15.28 -1.60 -19.49
N THR A 158 -15.96 -2.49 -18.78
CA THR A 158 -17.20 -2.13 -18.06
C THR A 158 -16.94 -1.20 -16.87
N ARG A 159 -17.78 -0.18 -16.70
CA ARG A 159 -17.64 0.80 -15.60
C ARG A 159 -17.70 0.12 -14.22
N VAL A 160 -16.79 0.53 -13.32
CA VAL A 160 -16.80 0.11 -11.92
C VAL A 160 -17.75 1.03 -11.17
N HIS A 161 -18.79 0.47 -10.55
CA HIS A 161 -19.66 1.21 -9.64
C HIS A 161 -19.13 1.12 -8.21
N VAL A 162 -18.99 2.26 -7.54
CA VAL A 162 -18.62 2.34 -6.13
C VAL A 162 -19.79 1.87 -5.28
N ARG A 163 -19.57 0.86 -4.43
CA ARG A 163 -20.60 0.41 -3.48
C ARG A 163 -20.52 1.24 -2.22
N HIS A 164 -21.64 1.80 -1.76
CA HIS A 164 -21.68 2.63 -0.54
C HIS A 164 -21.13 1.90 0.69
N LYS A 165 -21.32 0.58 0.79
CA LYS A 165 -20.78 -0.24 1.90
C LYS A 165 -19.23 -0.32 1.93
N SER A 166 -18.55 -0.02 0.82
CA SER A 166 -17.09 -0.05 0.76
C SER A 166 -16.43 1.31 0.99
N VAL A 167 -17.22 2.37 1.18
CA VAL A 167 -16.74 3.74 1.32
C VAL A 167 -16.71 4.10 2.80
N THR A 168 -15.58 4.62 3.30
CA THR A 168 -15.47 5.07 4.69
C THR A 168 -16.13 6.44 4.90
N GLN A 169 -16.03 7.33 3.92
CA GLN A 169 -16.61 8.69 3.96
C GLN A 169 -17.44 8.96 2.70
N LEU A 170 -18.76 9.04 2.87
CA LEU A 170 -19.71 9.13 1.76
C LEU A 170 -19.55 10.41 0.93
N ASP A 171 -19.16 11.52 1.58
CA ASP A 171 -18.90 12.81 0.92
C ASP A 171 -17.73 12.77 -0.07
N ASN A 172 -16.80 11.83 0.10
CA ASN A 172 -15.68 11.67 -0.83
C ASN A 172 -16.09 10.86 -2.07
N ALA A 173 -17.15 10.05 -1.99
CA ALA A 173 -17.57 9.16 -3.08
C ALA A 173 -18.18 9.88 -4.29
N THR A 174 -18.32 11.20 -4.23
CA THR A 174 -18.78 12.04 -5.35
C THR A 174 -17.66 12.81 -6.03
N ARG A 175 -16.46 12.85 -5.42
CA ARG A 175 -15.32 13.61 -5.97
C ARG A 175 -14.58 12.80 -7.00
N ASP A 176 -14.25 13.43 -8.13
CA ASP A 176 -13.59 12.75 -9.26
C ASP A 176 -12.28 12.05 -8.87
N PRO A 177 -11.32 12.67 -8.13
CA PRO A 177 -10.06 12.02 -7.78
C PRO A 177 -10.26 10.74 -6.96
N TYR A 178 -11.25 10.73 -6.06
CA TYR A 178 -11.60 9.56 -5.26
C TYR A 178 -12.15 8.43 -6.14
N LEU A 179 -13.05 8.76 -7.07
CA LEU A 179 -13.64 7.79 -7.99
C LEU A 179 -12.58 7.14 -8.89
N TYR A 180 -11.60 7.92 -9.36
CA TYR A 180 -10.49 7.42 -10.15
C TYR A 180 -9.63 6.43 -9.36
N GLY A 181 -9.18 6.78 -8.15
CA GLY A 181 -8.38 5.88 -7.31
C GLY A 181 -9.13 4.60 -6.95
N TYR A 182 -10.42 4.71 -6.60
CA TYR A 182 -11.25 3.53 -6.34
C TYR A 182 -11.35 2.62 -7.58
N ALA A 183 -11.60 3.20 -8.75
CA ALA A 183 -11.77 2.46 -10.00
C ALA A 183 -10.48 1.75 -10.43
N GLU A 184 -9.31 2.35 -10.23
CA GLU A 184 -8.02 1.78 -10.60
C GLU A 184 -7.76 0.46 -9.87
N VAL A 185 -7.83 0.47 -8.53
CA VAL A 185 -7.65 -0.72 -7.70
C VAL A 185 -8.73 -1.76 -8.00
N ALA A 186 -9.98 -1.32 -8.20
CA ALA A 186 -11.09 -2.21 -8.49
C ALA A 186 -10.92 -2.94 -9.85
N ARG A 187 -10.47 -2.24 -10.89
CA ARG A 187 -10.15 -2.82 -12.20
C ARG A 187 -9.01 -3.83 -12.07
N ARG A 188 -7.91 -3.45 -11.41
CA ARG A 188 -6.76 -4.35 -11.17
C ARG A 188 -7.20 -5.64 -10.47
N LYS A 189 -7.96 -5.54 -9.38
CA LYS A 189 -8.49 -6.70 -8.65
C LYS A 189 -9.44 -7.54 -9.50
N ARG A 190 -10.29 -6.89 -10.29
CA ARG A 190 -11.24 -7.56 -11.17
C ARG A 190 -10.47 -8.42 -12.18
N THR A 191 -9.54 -7.82 -12.92
CA THR A 191 -8.71 -8.50 -13.92
C THR A 191 -7.94 -9.68 -13.32
N LEU A 192 -7.25 -9.47 -12.19
CA LEU A 192 -6.50 -10.55 -11.53
C LEU A 192 -7.41 -11.68 -11.06
N ARG A 193 -8.56 -11.38 -10.44
CA ARG A 193 -9.48 -12.42 -9.97
C ARG A 193 -10.16 -13.15 -11.11
N THR A 194 -10.60 -12.47 -12.16
CA THR A 194 -11.20 -13.14 -13.32
C THR A 194 -10.18 -14.01 -14.04
N LEU A 195 -8.93 -13.58 -14.12
CA LEU A 195 -7.85 -14.37 -14.70
C LEU A 195 -7.57 -15.63 -13.87
N LEU A 196 -7.41 -15.47 -12.56
CA LEU A 196 -7.17 -16.58 -11.64
C LEU A 196 -8.31 -17.61 -11.69
N TRP A 197 -9.57 -17.15 -11.58
CA TRP A 197 -10.74 -18.04 -11.62
C TRP A 197 -11.00 -18.64 -13.00
N GLY A 198 -10.73 -17.91 -14.08
CA GLY A 198 -10.82 -18.44 -15.44
C GLY A 198 -9.76 -19.51 -15.70
N GLY A 199 -8.52 -19.27 -15.28
CA GLY A 199 -7.42 -20.23 -15.40
C GLY A 199 -7.65 -21.50 -14.56
N THR A 200 -8.14 -21.38 -13.33
CA THR A 200 -8.53 -22.55 -12.52
C THR A 200 -9.72 -23.29 -13.14
N GLY A 201 -10.68 -22.57 -13.71
CA GLY A 201 -11.78 -23.18 -14.47
C GLY A 201 -11.29 -24.01 -15.63
N VAL A 202 -10.36 -23.50 -16.44
CA VAL A 202 -9.74 -24.25 -17.56
C VAL A 202 -9.06 -25.51 -17.07
N ALA A 203 -8.26 -25.43 -16.01
CA ALA A 203 -7.57 -26.58 -15.46
C ALA A 203 -8.55 -27.68 -15.00
N ILE A 204 -9.64 -27.30 -14.33
CA ILE A 204 -10.69 -28.24 -13.91
C ILE A 204 -11.44 -28.81 -15.11
N GLY A 205 -11.79 -27.98 -16.10
CA GLY A 205 -12.45 -28.43 -17.32
C GLY A 205 -11.61 -29.44 -18.09
N PHE A 206 -10.29 -29.22 -18.16
CA PHE A 206 -9.35 -30.15 -18.78
C PHE A 206 -9.29 -31.48 -18.03
N VAL A 207 -9.20 -31.46 -16.69
CA VAL A 207 -9.25 -32.70 -15.88
C VAL A 207 -10.56 -33.45 -16.11
N LEU A 208 -11.69 -32.74 -16.18
CA LEU A 208 -13.00 -33.34 -16.46
C LEU A 208 -13.07 -33.95 -17.86
N HIS A 209 -12.50 -33.30 -18.88
CA HIS A 209 -12.43 -33.83 -20.24
C HIS A 209 -11.69 -35.18 -20.27
N PHE A 210 -10.54 -35.28 -19.61
CA PHE A 210 -9.78 -36.53 -19.52
C PHE A 210 -10.49 -37.60 -18.67
N ALA A 211 -11.11 -37.21 -17.54
CA ALA A 211 -11.80 -38.14 -16.66
C ALA A 211 -13.09 -38.71 -17.25
N THR A 212 -13.82 -37.91 -18.02
CA THR A 212 -15.09 -38.33 -18.66
C THR A 212 -14.86 -39.14 -19.94
N GLY A 213 -13.61 -39.24 -20.43
CA GLY A 213 -13.30 -40.06 -21.59
C GLY A 213 -14.00 -39.59 -22.86
N LEU A 214 -14.27 -38.28 -23.01
CA LEU A 214 -14.77 -37.65 -24.26
C LEU A 214 -13.80 -37.81 -25.46
N ASN A 215 -12.74 -38.61 -25.29
CA ASN A 215 -11.72 -38.95 -26.27
C ASN A 215 -11.93 -40.39 -26.79
N LYS A 216 -13.19 -40.78 -27.06
CA LYS A 216 -13.55 -41.92 -27.92
C LYS A 216 -14.11 -41.40 -29.23
#